data_AF-A0A965J6A9-F1
#
_entry.id   AF-A0A965J6A9-F1
#
_cell.length_a   1.000
_cell.length_b   1.000
_cell.length_c   1.000
_cell.angle_alpha   90.00
_cell.angle_beta   90.00
_cell.angle_gamma   90.00
#
_symmetry.space_group_name_H-M   'P 1'
#
loop_
_entity.id
_entity.type
_entity.pdbx_description
1 polymer ?
#
loop_
_entity_poly.entity_id
_entity_poly.type
_entity_poly.pdbx_seq_one_letter_code
_entity_poly.pdbx_strand_id
1 'polypeptide(L)'
;MDVEDSLKGFVQPEEESWISSGLSGTYRFATIVAWWAPTSMIEMLSQHEIFGHGFRVREFGKFGYRISHYSFFDSDSVLASTTFYRPDLEQPFLENVIAFGGTEANTVLAGRMRENFFEKGCIDGRLAPLYGFSNGDLSEYIQTTAKQIEDNESLNDGNDIQSYLKTVNQLNPDSPVTIQQLKKLSYLTLLDPFNWGSQCSLFSYILFGKELPIPVFQKGPFRFVPSVSPNLTPFGPEVIVEQYFSIGTKPQRSYIRFTPYNNRGILGAGYKNLYLKTIDDTHFGCVLDAWIAPKIRDISTSGVYFTKQSPMRPGVQALFTVRQSIDFKAHCKCGFDIGAKTTGYLIGTPIEKGVVVRLTLDVEF
;
A
#
# COMPACT_ATOMS: atom_id res chain seq x y z
N MET A 1 -12.96 -7.84 -42.37
CA MET A 1 -12.04 -8.71 -41.61
C MET A 1 -11.87 -8.00 -40.28
N ASP A 2 -12.82 -8.26 -39.40
CA ASP A 2 -13.08 -7.47 -38.20
C ASP A 2 -12.12 -7.86 -37.09
N VAL A 3 -11.57 -6.84 -36.44
CA VAL A 3 -10.62 -6.94 -35.31
C VAL A 3 -11.36 -7.24 -33.99
N GLU A 4 -12.67 -7.53 -34.04
CA GLU A 4 -13.50 -7.85 -32.87
C GLU A 4 -13.42 -9.33 -32.41
N ASP A 5 -12.81 -10.21 -33.21
CA ASP A 5 -12.67 -11.64 -32.86
C ASP A 5 -11.34 -12.01 -32.15
N SER A 6 -10.40 -11.07 -31.96
CA SER A 6 -9.07 -11.41 -31.42
C SER A 6 -8.89 -11.25 -29.90
N LEU A 7 -9.89 -10.74 -29.18
CA LEU A 7 -9.82 -10.56 -27.71
C LEU A 7 -10.83 -11.40 -26.91
N LYS A 8 -11.67 -12.20 -27.57
CA LYS A 8 -12.44 -13.29 -26.93
C LYS A 8 -11.57 -14.53 -26.60
N GLY A 9 -10.24 -14.41 -26.71
CA GLY A 9 -9.28 -15.51 -26.67
C GLY A 9 -8.73 -15.90 -25.29
N PHE A 10 -9.21 -15.33 -24.18
CA PHE A 10 -9.06 -15.98 -22.88
C PHE A 10 -10.33 -16.80 -22.63
N VAL A 11 -10.33 -17.99 -23.24
CA VAL A 11 -11.39 -19.00 -23.15
C VAL A 11 -11.83 -19.16 -21.69
N GLN A 12 -12.98 -18.60 -21.34
CA GLN A 12 -13.84 -19.27 -20.36
C GLN A 12 -14.33 -20.52 -21.08
N PRO A 13 -13.94 -21.74 -20.67
CA PRO A 13 -14.48 -22.94 -21.28
C PRO A 13 -15.99 -22.89 -21.04
N GLU A 14 -16.78 -22.91 -22.11
CA GLU A 14 -18.21 -23.09 -22.02
C GLU A 14 -18.47 -24.35 -21.18
N GLU A 15 -19.31 -24.17 -20.15
CA GLU A 15 -19.63 -25.17 -19.15
C GLU A 15 -20.24 -26.42 -19.80
N GLU A 16 -19.44 -27.48 -19.98
CA GLU A 16 -19.98 -28.83 -20.15
C GLU A 16 -19.24 -29.86 -19.30
N SER A 17 -20.07 -30.68 -18.63
CA SER A 17 -19.79 -32.04 -18.14
C SER A 17 -18.87 -32.18 -16.92
N TRP A 18 -19.37 -32.93 -15.95
CA TRP A 18 -19.01 -33.05 -14.54
C TRP A 18 -17.69 -33.81 -14.31
N ILE A 19 -17.03 -34.20 -15.41
CA ILE A 19 -15.66 -34.73 -15.48
C ILE A 19 -14.63 -33.57 -15.51
N SER A 20 -15.08 -32.32 -15.66
CA SER A 20 -14.24 -31.12 -15.86
C SER A 20 -13.85 -30.34 -14.60
N SER A 21 -14.33 -30.67 -13.40
CA SER A 21 -14.04 -29.87 -12.19
C SER A 21 -12.59 -30.01 -11.70
N GLY A 22 -12.04 -31.23 -11.71
CA GLY A 22 -10.65 -31.50 -11.31
C GLY A 22 -9.64 -30.97 -12.32
N LEU A 23 -9.86 -31.20 -13.62
CA LEU A 23 -8.98 -30.68 -14.68
C LEU A 23 -9.04 -29.15 -14.78
N SER A 24 -10.22 -28.55 -14.62
CA SER A 24 -10.35 -27.09 -14.59
C SER A 24 -9.71 -26.47 -13.35
N GLY A 25 -9.77 -27.15 -12.19
CA GLY A 25 -9.08 -26.70 -10.98
C GLY A 25 -7.56 -26.76 -11.12
N THR A 26 -7.02 -27.85 -11.66
CA THR A 26 -5.58 -27.97 -11.99
C THR A 26 -5.15 -26.90 -12.99
N TYR A 27 -5.95 -26.63 -14.02
CA TYR A 27 -5.68 -25.55 -14.98
C TYR A 27 -5.64 -24.19 -14.28
N ARG A 28 -6.66 -23.83 -13.49
CA ARG A 28 -6.69 -22.56 -12.75
C ARG A 28 -5.53 -22.42 -11.77
N PHE A 29 -5.19 -23.49 -11.06
CA PHE A 29 -4.00 -23.51 -10.20
C PHE A 29 -2.71 -23.28 -11.02
N ALA A 30 -2.56 -23.96 -12.16
CA ALA A 30 -1.43 -23.76 -13.05
C ALA A 30 -1.38 -22.31 -13.59
N THR A 31 -2.52 -21.70 -13.93
CA THR A 31 -2.60 -20.29 -14.32
C THR A 31 -2.20 -19.36 -13.18
N ILE A 32 -2.60 -19.64 -11.94
CA ILE A 32 -2.14 -18.86 -10.79
C ILE A 32 -0.61 -18.94 -10.66
N VAL A 33 -0.05 -20.14 -10.68
CA VAL A 33 1.39 -20.34 -10.46
C VAL A 33 2.23 -19.83 -11.62
N ALA A 34 1.81 -20.05 -12.87
CA ALA A 34 2.58 -19.71 -14.06
C ALA A 34 2.40 -18.25 -14.50
N TRP A 35 1.28 -17.62 -14.15
CA TRP A 35 0.94 -16.28 -14.65
C TRP A 35 0.63 -15.30 -13.52
N TRP A 36 -0.44 -15.52 -12.76
CA TRP A 36 -0.93 -14.49 -11.82
C TRP A 36 0.04 -14.22 -10.68
N ALA A 37 0.63 -15.24 -10.05
CA ALA A 37 1.57 -15.04 -8.95
C ALA A 37 2.89 -14.40 -9.43
N PRO A 38 3.54 -14.85 -10.51
CA PRO A 38 4.72 -14.17 -11.04
C PRO A 38 4.45 -12.71 -11.39
N THR A 39 3.39 -12.42 -12.16
CA THR A 39 3.03 -11.04 -12.55
C THR A 39 2.71 -10.16 -11.34
N SER A 40 1.96 -10.70 -10.37
CA SER A 40 1.68 -10.03 -9.09
C SER A 40 2.96 -9.70 -8.32
N MET A 41 3.94 -10.59 -8.35
CA MET A 41 5.23 -10.36 -7.69
C MET A 41 6.04 -9.27 -8.41
N ILE A 42 6.06 -9.25 -9.75
CA ILE A 42 6.71 -8.17 -10.51
C ILE A 42 6.04 -6.83 -10.19
N GLU A 43 4.71 -6.79 -10.14
CA GLU A 43 3.94 -5.59 -9.85
C GLU A 43 4.20 -5.08 -8.43
N MET A 44 4.16 -5.96 -7.44
CA MET A 44 4.49 -5.64 -6.05
C MET A 44 5.94 -5.14 -5.92
N LEU A 45 6.92 -5.81 -6.53
CA LEU A 45 8.32 -5.36 -6.49
C LEU A 45 8.52 -4.01 -7.20
N SER A 46 7.82 -3.79 -8.32
CA SER A 46 7.84 -2.50 -9.01
C SER A 46 7.25 -1.40 -8.13
N GLN A 47 6.16 -1.71 -7.42
CA GLN A 47 5.55 -0.82 -6.44
C GLN A 47 6.52 -0.50 -5.30
N HIS A 48 7.21 -1.51 -4.75
CA HIS A 48 8.19 -1.38 -3.69
C HIS A 48 9.40 -0.51 -4.12
N GLU A 49 10.07 -0.89 -5.21
CA GLU A 49 11.31 -0.25 -5.62
C GLU A 49 11.11 1.08 -6.32
N ILE A 50 10.27 1.11 -7.36
CA ILE A 50 10.15 2.28 -8.22
C ILE A 50 9.26 3.34 -7.56
N PHE A 51 8.10 2.91 -7.07
CA PHE A 51 7.09 3.80 -6.51
C PHE A 51 7.22 4.00 -4.99
N GLY A 52 8.00 3.18 -4.31
CA GLY A 52 8.36 3.35 -2.89
C GLY A 52 9.71 4.03 -2.72
N HIS A 53 10.81 3.27 -2.69
CA HIS A 53 12.16 3.82 -2.52
C HIS A 53 12.47 4.91 -3.54
N GLY A 54 12.22 4.63 -4.83
CA GLY A 54 12.45 5.58 -5.91
C GLY A 54 11.64 6.87 -5.77
N PHE A 55 10.40 6.80 -5.27
CA PHE A 55 9.60 7.99 -5.00
C PHE A 55 10.24 8.85 -3.90
N ARG A 56 10.67 8.24 -2.79
CA ARG A 56 11.33 8.95 -1.69
C ARG A 56 12.69 9.53 -2.11
N VAL A 57 13.48 8.80 -2.89
CA VAL A 57 14.74 9.31 -3.45
C VAL A 57 14.48 10.53 -4.37
N ARG A 58 13.49 10.46 -5.27
CA ARG A 58 13.12 11.59 -6.15
C ARG A 58 12.62 12.79 -5.37
N GLU A 59 11.82 12.58 -4.33
CA GLU A 59 11.37 13.64 -3.42
C GLU A 59 12.57 14.41 -2.83
N PHE A 60 13.66 13.71 -2.54
CA PHE A 60 14.86 14.26 -1.92
C PHE A 60 15.93 14.70 -2.91
N GLY A 61 15.61 14.79 -4.21
CA GLY A 61 16.55 15.17 -5.27
C GLY A 61 17.26 16.51 -5.05
N LYS A 62 16.58 17.47 -4.44
CA LYS A 62 17.16 18.77 -4.07
C LYS A 62 18.19 18.71 -2.93
N PHE A 63 18.29 17.57 -2.23
CA PHE A 63 19.31 17.30 -1.21
C PHE A 63 20.48 16.50 -1.77
N GLY A 64 20.52 16.28 -3.09
CA GLY A 64 21.60 15.54 -3.75
C GLY A 64 21.34 14.04 -3.90
N TYR A 65 20.21 13.53 -3.41
CA TYR A 65 19.82 12.13 -3.62
C TYR A 65 19.47 11.91 -5.10
N ARG A 66 20.01 10.86 -5.71
CA ARG A 66 19.74 10.55 -7.12
C ARG A 66 19.70 9.05 -7.33
N ILE A 67 18.68 8.58 -8.03
CA ILE A 67 18.60 7.18 -8.43
C ILE A 67 19.77 6.89 -9.38
N SER A 68 20.51 5.82 -9.08
CA SER A 68 21.56 5.28 -9.93
C SER A 68 20.94 4.30 -10.93
N HIS A 69 20.28 3.25 -10.42
CA HIS A 69 19.62 2.24 -11.23
C HIS A 69 18.61 1.45 -10.39
N TYR A 70 17.76 0.72 -11.09
CA TYR A 70 16.90 -0.32 -10.53
C TYR A 70 17.42 -1.69 -10.97
N SER A 71 17.42 -2.66 -10.07
CA SER A 71 17.69 -4.05 -10.40
C SER A 71 16.44 -4.89 -10.14
N PHE A 72 16.14 -5.82 -11.05
CA PHE A 72 15.07 -6.79 -10.91
C PHE A 72 15.58 -8.14 -11.39
N PHE A 73 15.31 -9.20 -10.63
CA PHE A 73 15.65 -10.58 -10.99
C PHE A 73 17.17 -10.78 -11.16
N ASP A 74 17.93 -10.54 -10.09
CA ASP A 74 19.35 -10.88 -10.07
C ASP A 74 19.53 -12.41 -10.11
N SER A 75 20.62 -12.90 -10.70
CA SER A 75 20.80 -14.33 -11.03
C SER A 75 20.75 -15.26 -9.81
N ASP A 76 21.01 -14.70 -8.63
CA ASP A 76 21.16 -15.44 -7.38
C ASP A 76 19.93 -15.31 -6.46
N SER A 77 18.92 -14.51 -6.83
CA SER A 77 17.72 -14.33 -6.00
C SER A 77 16.56 -13.60 -6.68
N VAL A 78 15.33 -13.85 -6.23
CA VAL A 78 14.14 -13.04 -6.56
C VAL A 78 14.18 -11.73 -5.77
N LEU A 79 15.26 -10.95 -5.94
CA LEU A 79 15.42 -9.65 -5.31
C LEU A 79 15.19 -8.56 -6.36
N ALA A 80 14.61 -7.46 -5.89
CA ALA A 80 14.63 -6.19 -6.57
C ALA A 80 15.35 -5.18 -5.66
N SER A 81 15.91 -4.13 -6.25
CA SER A 81 16.58 -3.10 -5.47
C SER A 81 16.59 -1.74 -6.17
N THR A 82 16.61 -0.70 -5.34
CA THR A 82 16.79 0.69 -5.74
C THR A 82 18.14 1.17 -5.26
N THR A 83 19.09 1.31 -6.18
CA THR A 83 20.40 1.87 -5.87
C THR A 83 20.38 3.38 -6.11
N PHE A 84 20.90 4.16 -5.17
CA PHE A 84 20.95 5.62 -5.28
C PHE A 84 22.23 6.22 -4.71
N TYR A 85 22.60 7.38 -5.24
CA TYR A 85 23.63 8.24 -4.69
C TYR A 85 23.07 9.02 -3.52
N ARG A 86 23.84 9.10 -2.44
CA ARG A 86 23.56 9.94 -1.26
C ARG A 86 24.60 11.06 -1.15
N PRO A 87 24.22 12.24 -0.61
CA PRO A 87 25.19 13.30 -0.30
C PRO A 87 26.15 12.87 0.84
N ASP A 88 27.30 13.52 0.95
CA ASP A 88 28.30 13.22 2.00
C ASP A 88 27.80 13.55 3.43
N LEU A 89 26.81 14.44 3.55
CA LEU A 89 26.21 14.77 4.83
C LEU A 89 25.17 13.72 5.22
N GLU A 90 25.38 13.02 6.34
CA GLU A 90 24.41 12.09 6.89
C GLU A 90 23.09 12.79 7.24
N GLN A 91 21.98 12.21 6.75
CA GLN A 91 20.63 12.71 6.99
C GLN A 91 19.71 11.57 7.45
N PRO A 92 19.81 11.12 8.73
CA PRO A 92 19.10 9.95 9.23
C PRO A 92 17.58 10.00 9.01
N PHE A 93 16.98 11.18 9.04
CA PHE A 93 15.55 11.34 8.76
C PHE A 93 15.20 10.98 7.32
N LEU A 94 15.97 11.45 6.33
CA LEU A 94 15.72 11.13 4.93
C LEU A 94 16.03 9.66 4.62
N GLU A 95 17.12 9.14 5.17
CA GLU A 95 17.47 7.72 5.08
C GLU A 95 16.37 6.84 5.68
N ASN A 96 15.81 7.23 6.83
CA ASN A 96 14.68 6.52 7.44
C ASN A 96 13.46 6.51 6.52
N VAL A 97 13.12 7.66 5.92
CA VAL A 97 11.98 7.76 4.99
C VAL A 97 12.20 6.91 3.74
N ILE A 98 13.42 6.90 3.19
CA ILE A 98 13.75 6.03 2.06
C ILE A 98 13.63 4.57 2.47
N ALA A 99 14.16 4.17 3.63
CA ALA A 99 14.20 2.79 4.09
C ALA A 99 12.80 2.15 4.17
N PHE A 100 11.79 2.82 4.72
CA PHE A 100 10.44 2.22 4.72
C PHE A 100 9.63 2.49 3.44
N GLY A 101 10.18 3.24 2.49
CA GLY A 101 9.48 3.71 1.29
C GLY A 101 8.85 2.60 0.46
N GLY A 102 9.53 1.46 0.31
CA GLY A 102 8.99 0.29 -0.39
C GLY A 102 7.72 -0.25 0.25
N THR A 103 7.78 -0.56 1.54
CA THR A 103 6.63 -1.06 2.30
C THR A 103 5.47 -0.06 2.38
N GLU A 104 5.76 1.25 2.38
CA GLU A 104 4.73 2.29 2.31
C GLU A 104 3.97 2.23 0.97
N ALA A 105 4.68 2.09 -0.14
CA ALA A 105 4.06 2.02 -1.46
C ALA A 105 3.18 0.77 -1.62
N ASN A 106 3.62 -0.37 -1.08
CA ASN A 106 2.82 -1.60 -1.06
C ASN A 106 1.60 -1.47 -0.15
N THR A 107 1.71 -0.76 0.97
CA THR A 107 0.57 -0.41 1.82
C THR A 107 -0.45 0.45 1.07
N VAL A 108 -0.01 1.41 0.25
CA VAL A 108 -0.89 2.21 -0.61
C VAL A 108 -1.63 1.31 -1.62
N LEU A 109 -0.92 0.41 -2.29
CA LEU A 109 -1.50 -0.52 -3.26
C LEU A 109 -2.53 -1.45 -2.61
N ALA A 110 -2.19 -2.10 -1.49
CA ALA A 110 -3.11 -2.94 -0.73
C ALA A 110 -4.36 -2.16 -0.29
N GLY A 111 -4.20 -0.91 0.17
CA GLY A 111 -5.32 -0.03 0.51
C GLY A 111 -6.25 0.25 -0.68
N ARG A 112 -5.71 0.45 -1.88
CA ARG A 112 -6.52 0.60 -3.11
C ARG A 112 -7.25 -0.67 -3.49
N MET A 113 -6.61 -1.83 -3.35
CA MET A 113 -7.27 -3.11 -3.58
C MET A 113 -8.43 -3.33 -2.60
N ARG A 114 -8.26 -3.01 -1.30
CA ARG A 114 -9.35 -3.07 -0.31
C ARG A 114 -10.52 -2.17 -0.67
N GLU A 115 -10.25 -0.93 -1.09
CA GLU A 115 -11.28 -0.01 -1.58
C GLU A 115 -12.05 -0.62 -2.75
N ASN A 116 -11.34 -1.19 -3.74
CA ASN A 116 -11.96 -1.83 -4.90
C ASN A 116 -12.76 -3.08 -4.55
N PHE A 117 -12.24 -3.95 -3.67
CA PHE A 117 -12.96 -5.13 -3.18
C PHE A 117 -14.22 -4.74 -2.41
N PHE A 118 -14.16 -3.67 -1.62
CA PHE A 118 -15.33 -3.18 -0.89
C PHE A 118 -16.40 -2.61 -1.81
N GLU A 119 -15.99 -1.80 -2.79
CA GLU A 119 -16.86 -1.23 -3.81
C GLU A 119 -17.56 -2.32 -4.63
N LYS A 120 -16.80 -3.28 -5.17
CA LYS A 120 -17.35 -4.40 -5.94
C LYS A 120 -18.17 -5.37 -5.09
N GLY A 121 -17.86 -5.50 -3.81
CA GLY A 121 -18.51 -6.42 -2.88
C GLY A 121 -18.01 -7.86 -2.97
N CYS A 122 -16.98 -8.11 -3.78
CA CYS A 122 -16.33 -9.40 -3.97
C CYS A 122 -14.81 -9.23 -4.11
N ILE A 123 -14.09 -10.33 -3.94
CA ILE A 123 -12.66 -10.45 -4.24
C ILE A 123 -12.52 -11.43 -5.39
N ASP A 124 -11.79 -11.03 -6.42
CA ASP A 124 -11.34 -11.92 -7.48
C ASP A 124 -10.12 -12.73 -7.01
N GLY A 125 -10.23 -14.06 -7.02
CA GLY A 125 -9.17 -14.95 -6.56
C GLY A 125 -7.90 -14.86 -7.40
N ARG A 126 -7.98 -14.34 -8.63
CA ARG A 126 -6.81 -14.06 -9.49
C ARG A 126 -5.95 -12.93 -8.94
N LEU A 127 -6.55 -11.96 -8.24
CA LEU A 127 -5.86 -10.82 -7.62
C LEU A 127 -5.34 -11.15 -6.21
N ALA A 128 -5.65 -12.34 -5.70
CA ALA A 128 -5.25 -12.72 -4.35
C ALA A 128 -3.72 -12.76 -4.13
N PRO A 129 -2.89 -13.20 -5.09
CA PRO A 129 -1.43 -13.11 -4.95
C PRO A 129 -0.95 -11.66 -4.83
N LEU A 130 -1.41 -10.75 -5.69
CA LEU A 130 -1.04 -9.32 -5.62
C LEU A 130 -1.42 -8.69 -4.29
N TYR A 131 -2.63 -8.97 -3.81
CA TYR A 131 -3.07 -8.48 -2.51
C TYR A 131 -2.22 -9.07 -1.38
N GLY A 132 -1.98 -10.39 -1.42
CA GLY A 132 -1.21 -11.12 -0.42
C GLY A 132 0.22 -10.60 -0.32
N PHE A 133 0.92 -10.43 -1.44
CA PHE A 133 2.25 -9.86 -1.48
C PHE A 133 2.26 -8.41 -0.99
N SER A 134 1.36 -7.56 -1.48
CA SER A 134 1.36 -6.12 -1.12
C SER A 134 0.99 -5.88 0.34
N ASN A 135 -0.04 -6.58 0.86
CA ASN A 135 -0.48 -6.43 2.25
C ASN A 135 0.44 -7.18 3.23
N GLY A 136 1.08 -8.25 2.77
CA GLY A 136 2.01 -9.08 3.54
C GLY A 136 3.43 -8.53 3.58
N ASP A 137 3.83 -7.70 2.62
CA ASP A 137 5.21 -7.21 2.39
C ASP A 137 5.92 -6.78 3.69
N LEU A 138 5.38 -5.78 4.39
CA LEU A 138 5.97 -5.30 5.63
C LEU A 138 6.06 -6.40 6.69
N SER A 139 5.01 -7.22 6.82
CA SER A 139 4.96 -8.26 7.85
C SER A 139 5.95 -9.37 7.58
N GLU A 140 6.01 -9.86 6.35
CA GLU A 140 6.99 -10.86 5.91
C GLU A 140 8.41 -10.32 6.10
N TYR A 141 8.67 -9.08 5.69
CA TYR A 141 10.02 -8.53 5.74
C TYR A 141 10.53 -8.34 7.17
N ILE A 142 9.66 -7.90 8.09
CA ILE A 142 9.94 -7.85 9.53
C ILE A 142 10.22 -9.25 10.08
N GLN A 143 9.38 -10.24 9.75
CA GLN A 143 9.51 -11.59 10.31
C GLN A 143 10.78 -12.29 9.82
N THR A 144 11.09 -12.17 8.53
CA THR A 144 12.32 -12.70 7.94
C THR A 144 13.55 -12.02 8.55
N THR A 145 13.56 -10.69 8.65
CA THR A 145 14.67 -9.96 9.27
C THR A 145 14.84 -10.34 10.75
N ALA A 146 13.73 -10.47 11.49
CA ALA A 146 13.77 -10.90 12.89
C ALA A 146 14.38 -12.30 13.06
N LYS A 147 13.97 -13.24 12.19
CA LYS A 147 14.52 -14.59 12.19
C LYS A 147 16.02 -14.60 11.88
N GLN A 148 16.47 -13.86 10.87
CA GLN A 148 17.89 -13.75 10.52
C GLN A 148 18.73 -13.21 11.69
N ILE A 149 18.22 -12.20 12.41
CA ILE A 149 18.86 -11.69 13.64
C ILE A 149 18.90 -12.76 14.74
N GLU A 150 17.79 -13.48 14.97
CA GLU A 150 17.68 -14.56 15.96
C GLU A 150 18.67 -15.71 15.65
N ASP A 151 18.87 -16.01 14.36
CA ASP A 151 19.77 -17.06 13.87
C ASP A 151 21.24 -16.61 13.73
N ASN A 152 21.56 -15.35 14.07
CA ASN A 152 22.88 -14.72 13.88
C ASN A 152 23.38 -14.72 12.42
N GLU A 153 22.45 -14.67 11.46
CA GLU A 153 22.79 -14.51 10.05
C GLU A 153 23.24 -13.08 9.74
N SER A 154 24.18 -12.92 8.82
CA SER A 154 24.58 -11.60 8.33
C SER A 154 23.45 -10.99 7.52
N LEU A 155 22.94 -9.85 7.97
CA LEU A 155 22.03 -9.03 7.18
C LEU A 155 22.82 -8.28 6.11
N ASN A 156 22.24 -8.16 4.91
CA ASN A 156 22.76 -7.27 3.88
C ASN A 156 22.64 -5.82 4.36
N ASP A 157 23.64 -4.98 4.08
CA ASP A 157 23.63 -3.54 4.35
C ASP A 157 22.42 -2.82 3.73
N GLY A 158 21.81 -3.40 2.69
CA GLY A 158 20.56 -2.93 2.08
C GLY A 158 19.26 -3.40 2.73
N ASN A 159 19.29 -4.05 3.91
CA ASN A 159 18.05 -4.49 4.57
C ASN A 159 17.26 -3.28 5.12
N ASP A 160 16.05 -3.08 4.63
CA ASP A 160 15.25 -1.90 5.00
C ASP A 160 14.84 -1.88 6.46
N ILE A 161 14.46 -3.03 7.03
CA ILE A 161 14.01 -3.10 8.42
C ILE A 161 15.16 -2.79 9.38
N GLN A 162 16.36 -3.29 9.07
CA GLN A 162 17.56 -2.96 9.83
C GLN A 162 17.93 -1.49 9.69
N SER A 163 17.91 -0.95 8.46
CA SER A 163 18.18 0.46 8.17
C SER A 163 17.18 1.38 8.87
N TYR A 164 15.91 1.01 8.85
CA TYR A 164 14.83 1.66 9.57
C TYR A 164 15.06 1.64 11.09
N LEU A 165 15.33 0.47 11.68
CA LEU A 165 15.58 0.35 13.12
C LEU A 165 16.79 1.20 13.56
N LYS A 166 17.87 1.19 12.76
CA LYS A 166 19.05 2.01 13.02
C LYS A 166 18.70 3.50 13.03
N THR A 167 18.07 3.99 11.96
CA THR A 167 17.81 5.42 11.77
C THR A 167 16.69 5.92 12.69
N VAL A 168 15.61 5.17 12.88
CA VAL A 168 14.51 5.57 13.79
C VAL A 168 14.97 5.63 15.25
N ASN A 169 15.91 4.77 15.66
CA ASN A 169 16.48 4.79 17.02
C ASN A 169 17.50 5.90 17.20
N GLN A 170 18.25 6.28 16.15
CA GLN A 170 19.05 7.50 16.16
C GLN A 170 18.18 8.75 16.34
N LEU A 171 16.99 8.78 15.72
CA LEU A 171 16.03 9.88 15.87
C LEU A 171 15.30 9.87 17.22
N ASN A 172 15.19 8.70 17.87
CA ASN A 172 14.43 8.50 19.11
C ASN A 172 15.22 7.70 20.17
N PRO A 173 16.38 8.19 20.63
CA PRO A 173 17.29 7.40 21.49
C PRO A 173 16.72 7.05 22.86
N ASP A 174 15.75 7.81 23.38
CA ASP A 174 15.15 7.55 24.71
C ASP A 174 14.03 6.50 24.69
N SER A 175 13.53 6.14 23.50
CA SER A 175 12.44 5.17 23.32
C SER A 175 12.73 4.32 22.09
N PRO A 176 13.84 3.53 22.11
CA PRO A 176 14.25 2.76 20.96
C PRO A 176 13.20 1.70 20.61
N VAL A 177 12.91 1.61 19.32
CA VAL A 177 12.10 0.56 18.72
C VAL A 177 12.96 -0.69 18.59
N THR A 178 12.41 -1.85 18.99
CA THR A 178 13.10 -3.14 18.86
C THR A 178 12.48 -3.98 17.74
N ILE A 179 13.25 -4.94 17.22
CA ILE A 179 12.74 -5.89 16.23
C ILE A 179 11.58 -6.73 16.80
N GLN A 180 11.58 -7.06 18.09
CA GLN A 180 10.48 -7.79 18.74
C GLN A 180 9.18 -6.97 18.80
N GLN A 181 9.27 -5.65 18.94
CA GLN A 181 8.11 -4.77 18.85
C GLN A 181 7.54 -4.75 17.43
N LEU A 182 8.38 -4.66 16.41
CA LEU A 182 7.96 -4.77 15.02
C LEU A 182 7.32 -6.13 14.72
N LYS A 183 7.93 -7.23 15.19
CA LYS A 183 7.43 -8.60 15.07
C LYS A 183 6.03 -8.77 15.69
N LYS A 184 5.75 -8.09 16.81
CA LYS A 184 4.42 -8.10 17.42
C LYS A 184 3.39 -7.36 16.57
N LEU A 185 3.76 -6.22 15.98
CA LEU A 185 2.86 -5.44 15.12
C LEU A 185 2.58 -6.13 13.79
N SER A 186 3.54 -6.86 13.23
CA SER A 186 3.35 -7.55 11.96
C SER A 186 2.25 -8.62 12.02
N TYR A 187 1.94 -9.15 13.20
CA TYR A 187 0.79 -10.06 13.39
C TYR A 187 -0.57 -9.36 13.26
N LEU A 188 -0.65 -8.03 13.31
CA LEU A 188 -1.92 -7.30 13.10
C LEU A 188 -2.48 -7.54 11.70
N THR A 189 -1.63 -7.80 10.71
CA THR A 189 -2.05 -8.17 9.34
C THR A 189 -2.91 -9.44 9.32
N LEU A 190 -2.78 -10.31 10.33
CA LEU A 190 -3.64 -11.50 10.49
C LEU A 190 -5.05 -11.15 11.00
N LEU A 191 -5.32 -9.91 11.41
CA LEU A 191 -6.64 -9.47 11.83
C LEU A 191 -7.41 -8.76 10.70
N ASP A 192 -6.77 -8.53 9.55
CA ASP A 192 -7.40 -7.90 8.40
C ASP A 192 -8.34 -8.88 7.68
N PRO A 193 -9.67 -8.63 7.67
CA PRO A 193 -10.62 -9.54 7.03
C PRO A 193 -10.44 -9.63 5.52
N PHE A 194 -9.87 -8.61 4.87
CA PHE A 194 -9.55 -8.66 3.44
C PHE A 194 -8.42 -9.66 3.15
N ASN A 195 -7.48 -9.84 4.08
CA ASN A 195 -6.42 -10.84 3.95
C ASN A 195 -6.99 -12.26 3.92
N TRP A 196 -7.84 -12.60 4.90
CA TRP A 196 -8.52 -13.90 4.92
C TRP A 196 -9.46 -14.08 3.71
N GLY A 197 -10.25 -13.04 3.39
CA GLY A 197 -11.13 -13.06 2.23
C GLY A 197 -10.37 -13.31 0.93
N SER A 198 -9.19 -12.72 0.78
CA SER A 198 -8.32 -12.91 -0.38
C SER A 198 -7.82 -14.35 -0.50
N GLN A 199 -7.33 -14.94 0.60
CA GLN A 199 -6.90 -16.35 0.60
C GLN A 199 -8.07 -17.30 0.30
N CYS A 200 -9.23 -17.08 0.92
CA CYS A 200 -10.43 -17.87 0.64
C CYS A 200 -10.89 -17.69 -0.82
N SER A 201 -10.78 -16.49 -1.38
CA SER A 201 -11.10 -16.21 -2.78
C SER A 201 -10.18 -16.94 -3.74
N LEU A 202 -8.88 -17.02 -3.44
CA LEU A 202 -7.93 -17.83 -4.22
C LEU A 202 -8.37 -19.29 -4.31
N PHE A 203 -8.72 -19.90 -3.17
CA PHE A 203 -9.22 -21.28 -3.15
C PHE A 203 -10.57 -21.42 -3.87
N SER A 204 -11.48 -20.46 -3.70
CA SER A 204 -12.76 -20.43 -4.42
C SER A 204 -12.56 -20.36 -5.93
N TYR A 205 -11.61 -19.56 -6.40
CA TYR A 205 -11.23 -19.48 -7.80
C TYR A 205 -10.63 -20.80 -8.28
N ILE A 206 -9.65 -21.36 -7.58
CA ILE A 206 -9.03 -22.64 -7.98
C ILE A 206 -10.08 -23.75 -8.05
N LEU A 207 -10.88 -23.93 -7.00
CA LEU A 207 -11.82 -25.05 -6.90
C LEU A 207 -13.07 -24.87 -7.77
N PHE A 208 -13.61 -23.65 -7.85
CA PHE A 208 -14.94 -23.41 -8.43
C PHE A 208 -14.95 -22.36 -9.54
N GLY A 209 -13.84 -21.65 -9.79
CA GLY A 209 -13.79 -20.56 -10.76
C GLY A 209 -14.60 -19.33 -10.36
N LYS A 210 -14.88 -19.13 -9.07
CA LYS A 210 -15.78 -18.08 -8.58
C LYS A 210 -15.08 -17.05 -7.72
N GLU A 211 -15.46 -15.79 -7.91
CA GLU A 211 -15.18 -14.71 -6.98
C GLU A 211 -15.86 -14.97 -5.63
N LEU A 212 -15.27 -14.46 -4.56
CA LEU A 212 -15.81 -14.62 -3.21
C LEU A 212 -16.36 -13.28 -2.69
N PRO A 213 -17.60 -13.22 -2.17
CA PRO A 213 -18.10 -12.03 -1.50
C PRO A 213 -17.19 -11.62 -0.34
N ILE A 214 -16.97 -10.32 -0.16
CA ILE A 214 -16.18 -9.86 0.99
C ILE A 214 -16.94 -10.10 2.31
N PRO A 215 -16.24 -10.42 3.41
CA PRO A 215 -16.85 -10.61 4.72
C PRO A 215 -17.34 -9.28 5.31
N VAL A 216 -18.62 -8.96 5.06
CA VAL A 216 -19.25 -7.68 5.43
C VAL A 216 -20.24 -7.86 6.57
N PHE A 217 -20.18 -6.97 7.56
CA PHE A 217 -21.29 -6.77 8.48
C PHE A 217 -22.37 -5.95 7.77
N GLN A 218 -23.51 -6.57 7.47
CA GLN A 218 -24.61 -5.92 6.76
C GLN A 218 -25.88 -5.83 7.62
N LYS A 219 -26.46 -4.63 7.70
CA LYS A 219 -27.77 -4.38 8.32
C LYS A 219 -28.58 -3.43 7.43
N GLY A 220 -29.51 -3.98 6.65
CA GLY A 220 -30.26 -3.20 5.66
C GLY A 220 -29.33 -2.60 4.59
N PRO A 221 -29.41 -1.28 4.31
CA PRO A 221 -28.54 -0.62 3.34
C PRO A 221 -27.13 -0.34 3.86
N PHE A 222 -26.86 -0.60 5.15
CA PHE A 222 -25.57 -0.36 5.77
C PHE A 222 -24.66 -1.58 5.63
N ARG A 223 -23.46 -1.35 5.08
CA ARG A 223 -22.37 -2.33 4.98
C ARG A 223 -21.15 -1.80 5.73
N PHE A 224 -20.44 -2.68 6.43
CA PHE A 224 -19.27 -2.31 7.24
C PHE A 224 -18.21 -3.42 7.25
N VAL A 225 -16.94 -3.04 7.10
CA VAL A 225 -15.77 -3.92 7.26
C VAL A 225 -14.69 -3.15 8.03
N PRO A 226 -14.33 -3.58 9.26
CA PRO A 226 -13.16 -3.04 9.94
C PRO A 226 -11.89 -3.67 9.37
N SER A 227 -10.79 -2.95 9.37
CA SER A 227 -9.48 -3.50 9.03
C SER A 227 -8.41 -2.89 9.94
N VAL A 228 -7.32 -3.61 10.14
CA VAL A 228 -6.18 -3.14 10.90
C VAL A 228 -4.90 -3.55 10.18
N SER A 229 -3.95 -2.64 10.09
CA SER A 229 -2.66 -2.91 9.47
C SER A 229 -1.52 -2.21 10.21
N PRO A 230 -0.35 -2.85 10.30
CA PRO A 230 0.88 -2.17 10.70
C PRO A 230 1.37 -1.27 9.56
N ASN A 231 2.14 -0.25 9.90
CA ASN A 231 2.89 0.56 8.95
C ASN A 231 4.17 1.08 9.62
N LEU A 232 5.10 1.62 8.83
CA LEU A 232 6.27 2.34 9.33
C LEU A 232 6.12 3.83 9.05
N THR A 233 6.72 4.64 9.92
CA THR A 233 6.73 6.10 9.78
C THR A 233 8.09 6.65 10.18
N PRO A 234 8.41 7.90 9.82
CA PRO A 234 9.68 8.50 10.24
C PRO A 234 9.83 8.63 11.76
N PHE A 235 8.75 8.45 12.52
CA PHE A 235 8.69 8.64 13.97
C PHE A 235 8.51 7.32 14.74
N GLY A 236 8.55 6.17 14.07
CA GLY A 236 8.30 4.87 14.69
C GLY A 236 7.17 4.11 14.02
N PRO A 237 7.01 2.82 14.38
CA PRO A 237 6.00 1.97 13.79
C PRO A 237 4.59 2.48 14.14
N GLU A 238 3.66 2.32 13.23
CA GLU A 238 2.29 2.82 13.33
C GLU A 238 1.29 1.67 13.20
N VAL A 239 0.17 1.82 13.88
CA VAL A 239 -1.03 1.00 13.71
C VAL A 239 -2.08 1.85 13.03
N ILE A 240 -2.67 1.32 11.97
CA ILE A 240 -3.77 1.94 11.24
C ILE A 240 -5.01 1.09 11.49
N VAL A 241 -6.05 1.70 12.05
CA VAL A 241 -7.37 1.10 12.20
C VAL A 241 -8.29 1.75 11.18
N GLU A 242 -8.75 0.97 10.22
CA GLU A 242 -9.57 1.41 9.09
C GLU A 242 -10.99 0.90 9.22
N GLN A 243 -11.92 1.66 8.66
CA GLN A 243 -13.33 1.32 8.59
C GLN A 243 -13.82 1.62 7.18
N TYR A 244 -14.19 0.56 6.46
CA TYR A 244 -14.84 0.63 5.16
C TYR A 244 -16.34 0.50 5.39
N PHE A 245 -17.13 1.44 4.88
CA PHE A 245 -18.58 1.41 5.07
C PHE A 245 -19.32 2.01 3.89
N SER A 246 -20.58 1.60 3.72
CA SER A 246 -21.48 2.22 2.74
C SER A 246 -22.90 2.33 3.29
N ILE A 247 -23.62 3.33 2.81
CA ILE A 247 -25.07 3.44 2.93
C ILE A 247 -25.60 3.38 1.49
N GLY A 248 -26.21 2.24 1.12
CA GLY A 248 -26.50 1.92 -0.27
C GLY A 248 -25.22 1.59 -1.05
N THR A 249 -25.06 2.18 -2.23
CA THR A 249 -23.96 1.89 -3.18
C THR A 249 -22.76 2.81 -3.04
N LYS A 250 -22.74 3.73 -2.06
CA LYS A 250 -21.69 4.75 -1.93
C LYS A 250 -20.62 4.32 -0.91
N PRO A 251 -19.48 3.75 -1.33
CA PRO A 251 -18.42 3.35 -0.43
C PRO A 251 -17.71 4.56 0.17
N GLN A 252 -17.33 4.43 1.43
CA GLN A 252 -16.64 5.42 2.23
C GLN A 252 -15.57 4.71 3.05
N ARG A 253 -14.50 5.43 3.35
CA ARG A 253 -13.41 4.95 4.19
C ARG A 253 -13.09 6.00 5.24
N SER A 254 -12.90 5.56 6.47
CA SER A 254 -12.30 6.37 7.52
C SER A 254 -11.22 5.57 8.22
N TYR A 255 -10.28 6.25 8.84
CA TYR A 255 -9.24 5.57 9.62
C TYR A 255 -8.75 6.43 10.76
N ILE A 256 -8.16 5.77 11.76
CA ILE A 256 -7.35 6.36 12.82
C ILE A 256 -5.99 5.68 12.75
N ARG A 257 -4.93 6.45 12.96
CA ARG A 257 -3.56 5.93 12.98
C ARG A 257 -2.78 6.47 14.16
N PHE A 258 -1.98 5.62 14.79
CA PHE A 258 -1.19 6.00 15.95
C PHE A 258 0.08 5.15 16.12
N THR A 259 1.09 5.70 16.77
CA THR A 259 2.36 5.02 17.07
C THR A 259 2.37 4.45 18.49
N PRO A 260 2.41 3.12 18.71
CA PRO A 260 2.28 2.54 20.05
C PRO A 260 3.57 2.48 20.87
N TYR A 261 4.75 2.49 20.24
CA TYR A 261 6.04 2.23 20.92
C TYR A 261 6.98 3.43 20.98
N ASN A 262 6.48 4.63 20.68
CA ASN A 262 7.24 5.86 20.81
C ASN A 262 6.35 6.95 21.41
N ASN A 263 6.84 7.58 22.47
CA ASN A 263 6.19 8.70 23.15
C ASN A 263 6.05 9.96 22.26
N ARG A 264 6.64 9.96 21.06
CA ARG A 264 6.63 11.07 20.09
C ARG A 264 6.29 10.61 18.67
N GLY A 265 5.28 9.76 18.56
CA GLY A 265 4.80 9.30 17.27
C GLY A 265 3.70 10.15 16.66
N ILE A 266 3.00 9.58 15.70
CA ILE A 266 1.87 10.21 15.03
C ILE A 266 0.59 9.86 15.77
N LEU A 267 -0.36 10.80 15.81
CA LEU A 267 -1.77 10.53 15.95
C LEU A 267 -2.49 11.19 14.78
N GLY A 268 -3.29 10.44 14.03
CA GLY A 268 -4.02 11.00 12.91
C GLY A 268 -5.34 10.30 12.64
N ALA A 269 -6.18 10.97 11.87
CA ALA A 269 -7.42 10.43 11.37
C ALA A 269 -7.66 10.94 9.95
N GLY A 270 -8.35 10.15 9.15
CA GLY A 270 -8.73 10.53 7.82
C GLY A 270 -10.10 10.01 7.41
N TYR A 271 -10.67 10.66 6.42
CA TYR A 271 -11.96 10.34 5.83
C TYR A 271 -11.88 10.53 4.31
N LYS A 272 -12.46 9.58 3.59
CA LYS A 272 -12.54 9.58 2.13
C LYS A 272 -13.93 9.18 1.69
N ASN A 273 -14.48 9.98 0.79
CA ASN A 273 -15.75 9.69 0.12
C ASN A 273 -15.66 10.15 -1.33
N LEU A 274 -15.72 9.21 -2.27
CA LEU A 274 -15.62 9.49 -3.70
C LEU A 274 -16.97 9.84 -4.36
N TYR A 275 -18.07 9.74 -3.61
CA TYR A 275 -19.44 9.74 -4.12
C TYR A 275 -20.34 10.76 -3.39
N LEU A 276 -19.78 11.90 -2.97
CA LEU A 276 -20.53 12.99 -2.34
C LEU A 276 -21.63 13.48 -3.26
N LYS A 277 -21.30 13.69 -4.54
CA LYS A 277 -22.25 14.06 -5.58
C LYS A 277 -21.96 13.30 -6.86
N THR A 278 -23.00 12.86 -7.54
CA THR A 278 -22.91 12.27 -8.88
C THR A 278 -23.71 13.14 -9.82
N ILE A 279 -23.12 13.49 -10.96
CA ILE A 279 -23.79 14.16 -12.09
C ILE A 279 -23.45 13.32 -13.31
N ASP A 280 -24.44 12.69 -13.91
CA ASP A 280 -24.25 11.69 -14.97
C ASP A 280 -23.21 10.64 -14.54
N ASP A 281 -22.19 10.39 -15.34
CA ASP A 281 -21.09 9.44 -15.06
C ASP A 281 -19.88 10.10 -14.37
N THR A 282 -20.07 11.29 -13.80
CA THR A 282 -19.04 12.03 -13.05
C THR A 282 -19.34 11.99 -11.56
N HIS A 283 -18.39 11.45 -10.79
CA HIS A 283 -18.43 11.40 -9.33
C HIS A 283 -17.51 12.46 -8.73
N PHE A 284 -18.06 13.21 -7.78
CA PHE A 284 -17.36 14.23 -7.01
C PHE A 284 -17.24 13.75 -5.57
N GLY A 285 -16.03 13.89 -5.04
CA GLY A 285 -15.67 13.40 -3.72
C GLY A 285 -14.69 14.31 -2.99
N CYS A 286 -14.32 13.88 -1.79
CA CYS A 286 -13.26 14.50 -1.02
C CYS A 286 -12.42 13.48 -0.27
N VAL A 287 -11.19 13.91 0.06
CA VAL A 287 -10.30 13.26 1.02
C VAL A 287 -9.90 14.31 2.04
N LEU A 288 -10.06 14.00 3.32
CA LEU A 288 -9.71 14.86 4.44
C LEU A 288 -8.84 14.06 5.40
N ASP A 289 -7.67 14.60 5.73
CA ASP A 289 -6.77 14.00 6.71
C ASP A 289 -6.32 15.06 7.70
N ALA A 290 -6.25 14.69 8.97
CA ALA A 290 -5.70 15.50 10.03
C ALA A 290 -4.75 14.65 10.88
N TRP A 291 -3.65 15.24 11.32
CA TRP A 291 -2.69 14.57 12.18
C TRP A 291 -2.02 15.53 13.13
N ILE A 292 -1.46 14.99 14.20
CA ILE A 292 -0.50 15.64 15.08
C ILE A 292 0.75 14.77 15.05
N ALA A 293 1.84 15.35 14.59
CA ALA A 293 3.12 14.66 14.45
C ALA A 293 4.25 15.59 14.88
N PRO A 294 5.45 15.07 15.17
CA PRO A 294 6.57 15.92 15.51
C PRO A 294 6.96 16.87 14.37
N LYS A 295 7.30 18.12 14.70
CA LYS A 295 7.65 19.14 13.71
C LYS A 295 8.88 18.74 12.90
N ILE A 296 8.69 18.57 11.60
CA ILE A 296 9.75 18.54 10.59
C ILE A 296 10.12 20.00 10.29
N ARG A 297 11.37 20.41 10.51
CA ARG A 297 11.87 21.77 10.17
C ARG A 297 12.00 21.94 8.65
N ASP A 298 12.39 23.12 8.18
CA ASP A 298 12.47 23.44 6.75
C ASP A 298 13.64 22.72 6.07
N ILE A 299 13.35 21.77 5.18
CA ILE A 299 14.33 20.81 4.64
C ILE A 299 15.42 21.51 3.80
N SER A 300 15.16 22.76 3.38
CA SER A 300 15.88 23.53 2.36
C SER A 300 17.32 23.97 2.64
N THR A 301 17.82 24.00 3.89
CA THR A 301 19.16 24.59 4.16
C THR A 301 20.13 23.74 4.96
N SER A 302 19.72 22.59 5.52
CA SER A 302 20.62 21.80 6.38
C SER A 302 20.27 20.32 6.57
N GLY A 303 19.37 19.72 5.78
CA GLY A 303 19.07 18.28 5.87
C GLY A 303 18.24 17.90 7.10
N VAL A 304 17.02 18.43 7.18
CA VAL A 304 16.28 18.59 8.43
C VAL A 304 16.17 17.40 9.39
N TYR A 305 16.51 17.75 10.64
CA TYR A 305 16.54 16.96 11.85
C TYR A 305 15.27 17.20 12.69
N PHE A 306 14.28 16.31 12.62
CA PHE A 306 13.42 16.16 13.80
C PHE A 306 14.33 15.72 14.96
N THR A 307 14.47 16.58 15.96
CA THR A 307 15.19 16.23 17.19
C THR A 307 14.21 15.87 18.28
N LYS A 308 14.70 15.22 19.34
CA LYS A 308 14.01 15.02 20.64
C LYS A 308 13.30 16.26 21.16
N GLN A 309 13.60 17.49 20.72
CA GLN A 309 12.95 18.70 21.21
C GLN A 309 11.89 19.27 20.27
N SER A 310 11.65 18.65 19.12
CA SER A 310 10.73 19.26 18.17
C SER A 310 9.30 19.19 18.71
N PRO A 311 8.57 20.32 18.70
CA PRO A 311 7.21 20.36 19.20
C PRO A 311 6.29 19.52 18.31
N MET A 312 5.28 18.91 18.89
CA MET A 312 4.17 18.34 18.13
C MET A 312 3.47 19.45 17.36
N ARG A 313 3.11 19.19 16.09
CA ARG A 313 2.37 20.13 15.26
C ARG A 313 1.19 19.46 14.58
N PRO A 314 0.03 20.14 14.54
CA PRO A 314 -1.06 19.70 13.71
C PRO A 314 -0.69 19.87 12.23
N GLY A 315 -1.18 18.95 11.41
CA GLY A 315 -1.17 19.04 9.97
C GLY A 315 -2.49 18.56 9.39
N VAL A 316 -2.78 19.02 8.17
CA VAL A 316 -4.01 18.72 7.44
C VAL A 316 -3.74 18.50 5.95
N GLN A 317 -4.56 17.65 5.35
CA GLN A 317 -4.73 17.54 3.90
C GLN A 317 -6.21 17.63 3.58
N ALA A 318 -6.53 18.35 2.50
CA ALA A 318 -7.86 18.35 1.90
C ALA A 318 -7.71 18.24 0.39
N LEU A 319 -8.35 17.22 -0.19
CA LEU A 319 -8.41 16.99 -1.62
C LEU A 319 -9.86 17.00 -2.08
N PHE A 320 -10.10 17.65 -3.21
CA PHE A 320 -11.29 17.47 -4.02
C PHE A 320 -10.99 16.42 -5.08
N THR A 321 -11.92 15.49 -5.24
CA THR A 321 -11.78 14.38 -6.18
C THR A 321 -12.86 14.45 -7.23
N VAL A 322 -12.46 14.29 -8.49
CA VAL A 322 -13.32 14.04 -9.64
C VAL A 322 -12.97 12.67 -10.20
N ARG A 323 -13.97 11.85 -10.46
CA ARG A 323 -13.85 10.57 -11.17
C ARG A 323 -14.85 10.55 -12.30
N GLN A 324 -14.43 10.17 -13.48
CA GLN A 324 -15.25 10.09 -14.68
C GLN A 324 -15.09 8.70 -15.27
N SER A 325 -16.20 8.01 -15.48
CA SER A 325 -16.19 6.80 -16.30
C SER A 325 -16.09 7.21 -17.77
N ILE A 326 -15.12 6.64 -18.48
CA ILE A 326 -14.95 6.83 -19.92
C ILE A 326 -15.10 5.46 -20.58
N ASP A 327 -16.22 5.27 -21.28
CA ASP A 327 -16.40 4.11 -22.15
C ASP A 327 -15.53 4.25 -23.41
N PHE A 328 -14.25 3.95 -23.26
CA PHE A 328 -13.50 3.33 -24.35
C PHE A 328 -13.85 1.84 -24.38
N LYS A 329 -13.59 1.14 -25.50
CA LYS A 329 -13.83 -0.32 -25.70
C LYS A 329 -13.25 -1.26 -24.60
N ALA A 330 -12.67 -0.72 -23.52
CA ALA A 330 -12.06 -1.38 -22.38
C ALA A 330 -12.51 -0.82 -21.00
N HIS A 331 -13.72 -0.22 -20.88
CA HIS A 331 -14.32 0.25 -19.62
C HIS A 331 -13.30 0.93 -18.66
N CYS A 332 -12.76 2.07 -19.08
CA CYS A 332 -11.76 2.80 -18.30
C CYS A 332 -12.43 3.83 -17.39
N LYS A 333 -11.99 3.95 -16.13
CA LYS A 333 -12.32 5.09 -15.29
C LYS A 333 -11.10 5.98 -15.16
N CYS A 334 -11.27 7.28 -15.38
CA CYS A 334 -10.22 8.24 -15.13
C CYS A 334 -10.56 9.09 -13.91
N GLY A 335 -9.51 9.60 -13.27
CA GLY A 335 -9.63 10.34 -12.05
C GLY A 335 -8.65 11.47 -11.95
N PHE A 336 -9.11 12.53 -11.30
CA PHE A 336 -8.33 13.70 -10.96
C PHE A 336 -8.58 14.06 -9.50
N ASP A 337 -7.51 14.18 -8.71
CA ASP A 337 -7.56 14.77 -7.38
C ASP A 337 -6.77 16.08 -7.39
N ILE A 338 -7.32 17.13 -6.79
CA ILE A 338 -6.63 18.38 -6.55
C ILE A 338 -6.87 18.87 -5.13
N GLY A 339 -5.84 19.39 -4.49
CA GLY A 339 -5.99 20.03 -3.18
C GLY A 339 -4.68 20.49 -2.60
N ALA A 340 -4.62 20.57 -1.27
CA ALA A 340 -3.45 21.05 -0.57
C ALA A 340 -3.16 20.23 0.68
N LYS A 341 -1.89 20.21 1.06
CA LYS A 341 -1.38 19.55 2.26
C LYS A 341 -0.38 20.43 2.98
N THR A 342 -0.42 20.43 4.31
CA THR A 342 0.62 21.02 5.16
C THR A 342 1.82 20.07 5.31
N THR A 343 2.95 20.59 5.79
CA THR A 343 4.16 19.77 6.07
C THR A 343 3.84 18.66 7.09
N GLY A 344 4.33 17.45 6.85
CA GLY A 344 4.13 16.30 7.73
C GLY A 344 4.08 14.98 6.96
N TYR A 345 4.22 13.86 7.67
CA TYR A 345 4.10 12.53 7.06
C TYR A 345 2.63 12.12 6.90
N LEU A 346 2.25 11.79 5.68
CA LEU A 346 0.99 11.15 5.32
C LEU A 346 1.29 10.13 4.23
N ILE A 347 0.75 8.92 4.39
CA ILE A 347 1.06 7.76 3.56
C ILE A 347 0.81 8.08 2.08
N GLY A 348 1.77 7.76 1.22
CA GLY A 348 1.64 7.97 -0.23
C GLY A 348 1.58 9.45 -0.63
N THR A 349 2.18 10.34 0.16
CA THR A 349 2.35 11.77 -0.19
C THR A 349 3.76 12.25 0.11
N PRO A 350 4.23 13.29 -0.62
CA PRO A 350 5.43 14.01 -0.22
C PRO A 350 5.28 14.57 1.20
N ILE A 351 6.35 14.57 1.98
CA ILE A 351 6.45 15.13 3.33
C ILE A 351 6.22 16.64 3.32
N GLU A 352 6.69 17.30 2.26
CA GLU A 352 6.59 18.74 2.14
C GLU A 352 5.14 19.23 2.01
N LYS A 353 4.94 20.52 2.34
CA LYS A 353 3.67 21.19 2.07
C LYS A 353 3.57 21.50 0.58
N GLY A 354 2.35 21.53 0.06
CA GLY A 354 2.15 21.95 -1.33
C GLY A 354 0.77 21.64 -1.86
N VAL A 355 0.58 21.99 -3.13
CA VAL A 355 -0.54 21.55 -3.94
C VAL A 355 -0.35 20.08 -4.26
N VAL A 356 -1.39 19.29 -4.09
CA VAL A 356 -1.41 17.86 -4.43
C VAL A 356 -2.27 17.71 -5.67
N VAL A 357 -1.70 17.13 -6.71
CA VAL A 357 -2.40 16.73 -7.93
C VAL A 357 -2.19 15.24 -8.13
N ARG A 358 -3.27 14.49 -8.34
CA ARG A 358 -3.19 13.06 -8.67
C ARG A 358 -4.03 12.76 -9.90
N LEU A 359 -3.49 11.92 -10.76
CA LEU A 359 -4.22 11.31 -11.87
C LEU A 359 -4.42 9.84 -11.54
N THR A 360 -5.61 9.33 -11.81
CA THR A 360 -5.96 7.92 -11.65
C THR A 360 -6.47 7.40 -12.98
N LEU A 361 -6.05 6.21 -13.35
CA LEU A 361 -6.57 5.47 -14.47
C LEU A 361 -6.83 4.06 -13.97
N ASP A 362 -8.11 3.68 -13.95
CA ASP A 362 -8.55 2.34 -13.60
C ASP A 362 -9.00 1.67 -14.91
N VAL A 363 -8.45 0.50 -15.21
CA VAL A 363 -8.83 -0.30 -16.38
C VAL A 363 -9.54 -1.54 -15.87
N GLU A 364 -10.80 -1.72 -16.27
CA GLU A 364 -11.56 -2.93 -15.94
C GLU A 364 -11.30 -3.99 -17.02
N PHE A 365 -10.83 -5.17 -16.61
CA PHE A 365 -10.48 -6.30 -17.48
C PHE A 365 -11.45 -7.46 -17.34
#